data_AF-A0A2K9NQR4-F1
#
_entry.id   AF-A0A2K9NQR4-F1
#
_cell.length_a   1.000
_cell.length_b   1.000
_cell.length_c   1.000
_cell.angle_alpha   90.00
_cell.angle_beta   90.00
_cell.angle_gamma   90.00
#
_symmetry.space_group_name_H-M   'P 1'
#
loop_
_entity.id
_entity.type
_entity.pdbx_description
1 polymer ?
#
loop_
_entity_poly.entity_id
_entity_poly.type
_entity_poly.pdbx_seq_one_letter_code
_entity_poly.pdbx_strand_id
1 'polypeptide(L)'
;MAQRFSLLFLSLFVGYSLNLRAEDYKRTVITDPSISRRCDLLTETRKEKIANKQRILAMIERNKHLQEITPENKVTLKKKLEVNLGHLEHELTLTLTQIQYQEENIVRKGCPGVTL
;
A
#
# COMPACT_ATOMS: atom_id res chain seq x y z
N MET A 1 48.58 14.98 11.76
CA MET A 1 47.26 15.19 12.42
C MET A 1 46.24 15.96 11.55
N ALA A 2 46.42 16.06 10.23
CA ALA A 2 45.49 16.82 9.36
C ALA A 2 44.40 15.96 8.66
N GLN A 3 44.58 14.64 8.57
CA GLN A 3 43.67 13.76 7.81
C GLN A 3 42.37 13.36 8.55
N ARG A 4 42.31 13.53 9.87
CA ARG A 4 41.14 13.12 10.67
C ARG A 4 40.02 14.17 10.71
N PHE A 5 40.32 15.44 10.40
CA PHE A 5 39.34 16.52 10.37
C PHE A 5 38.47 16.51 9.09
N SER A 6 38.99 15.96 7.99
CA SER A 6 38.30 15.97 6.68
C SER A 6 37.10 15.02 6.60
N LEU A 7 37.08 13.94 7.38
CA LEU A 7 35.99 12.95 7.35
C LEU A 7 34.78 13.38 8.19
N LEU A 8 35.01 14.13 9.27
CA LEU A 8 33.94 14.66 10.12
C LEU A 8 33.18 15.82 9.46
N PHE A 9 33.84 16.59 8.59
CA PHE A 9 33.20 17.68 7.86
C PHE A 9 32.33 17.16 6.69
N LEU A 10 32.70 16.02 6.10
CA LEU A 10 31.95 15.40 4.99
C LEU A 10 30.65 14.73 5.46
N SER A 11 30.62 14.14 6.67
CA SER A 11 29.41 13.51 7.21
C SER A 11 28.34 14.52 7.64
N LEU A 12 28.74 15.74 8.02
CA LEU A 12 27.82 16.83 8.35
C LEU A 12 27.12 17.39 7.11
N PHE A 13 27.76 17.40 5.93
CA PHE A 13 27.14 17.94 4.71
C PHE A 13 26.09 17.00 4.10
N VAL A 14 26.27 15.68 4.23
CA VAL A 14 25.30 14.68 3.71
C VAL A 14 23.99 14.66 4.53
N GLY A 15 24.04 15.06 5.80
CA GLY A 15 22.85 15.12 6.67
C GLY A 15 21.88 16.25 6.33
N TYR A 16 22.34 17.34 5.69
CA TYR A 16 21.48 18.50 5.38
C TYR A 16 20.71 18.37 4.06
N SER A 17 21.10 17.46 3.16
CA SER A 17 20.46 17.32 1.85
C SER A 17 19.15 16.52 1.84
N LEU A 18 18.71 15.96 2.98
CA LEU A 18 17.53 15.09 3.05
C LEU A 18 16.20 15.79 3.43
N ASN A 19 16.18 17.13 3.60
CA ASN A 19 14.98 17.85 4.02
C ASN A 19 14.19 18.57 2.90
N LEU A 20 14.42 18.23 1.63
CA LEU A 20 13.72 18.84 0.49
C LEU A 20 12.73 17.88 -0.19
N ARG A 21 11.69 17.44 0.55
CA ARG A 21 10.47 16.83 -0.04
C ARG A 21 9.21 17.07 0.81
N ALA A 22 8.88 18.33 1.08
CA ALA A 22 7.64 18.67 1.78
C ALA A 22 7.03 20.00 1.30
N GLU A 23 6.80 20.20 0.00
CA GLU A 23 6.10 21.42 -0.47
C GLU A 23 5.27 21.29 -1.76
N ASP A 24 4.64 20.13 -2.03
CA ASP A 24 3.75 20.00 -3.19
C ASP A 24 2.31 19.51 -2.87
N TYR A 25 1.85 19.70 -1.63
CA TYR A 25 0.50 19.28 -1.22
C TYR A 25 -0.56 20.40 -1.31
N LYS A 26 -0.17 21.67 -1.54
CA LYS A 26 -1.06 22.83 -1.35
C LYS A 26 -1.74 23.39 -2.61
N ARG A 27 -1.49 22.87 -3.81
CA ARG A 27 -1.96 23.51 -5.06
C ARG A 27 -3.33 23.07 -5.60
N THR A 28 -4.07 22.22 -4.91
CA THR A 28 -5.42 21.83 -5.33
C THR A 28 -6.39 21.85 -4.15
N VAL A 29 -6.48 23.00 -3.46
CA VAL A 29 -7.57 23.23 -2.51
C VAL A 29 -8.84 23.40 -3.35
N ILE A 30 -9.63 22.33 -3.47
CA ILE A 30 -10.97 22.40 -4.03
C ILE A 30 -11.79 23.33 -3.11
N THR A 31 -12.15 24.51 -3.60
CA THR A 31 -12.90 25.52 -2.84
C THR A 31 -14.41 25.23 -2.77
N ASP A 32 -14.90 24.20 -3.47
CA ASP A 32 -16.29 23.76 -3.42
C ASP A 32 -16.48 22.65 -2.36
N PRO A 33 -17.26 22.88 -1.29
CA PRO A 33 -17.46 21.92 -0.20
C PRO A 33 -18.14 20.62 -0.64
N SER A 34 -18.93 20.64 -1.72
CA SER A 34 -19.60 19.44 -2.27
C SER A 34 -18.62 18.53 -3.02
N ILE A 35 -17.67 19.12 -3.75
CA ILE A 35 -16.62 18.40 -4.48
C ILE A 35 -15.57 17.88 -3.50
N SER A 36 -15.17 18.68 -2.49
CA SER A 36 -14.25 18.24 -1.42
C SER A 36 -14.79 16.99 -0.72
N ARG A 37 -16.04 17.02 -0.24
CA ARG A 37 -16.65 15.88 0.48
C ARG A 37 -16.73 14.62 -0.38
N ARG A 38 -17.02 14.77 -1.69
CA ARG A 38 -17.05 13.64 -2.64
C ARG A 38 -15.67 13.01 -2.81
N CYS A 39 -14.63 13.83 -2.95
CA CYS A 39 -13.26 13.35 -3.09
C CYS A 39 -12.73 12.70 -1.81
N ASP A 40 -13.09 13.22 -0.65
CA ASP A 40 -12.74 12.62 0.65
C ASP A 40 -13.33 11.22 0.77
N LEU A 41 -14.63 11.04 0.45
CA LEU A 41 -15.29 9.73 0.49
C LEU A 41 -14.64 8.72 -0.45
N LEU A 42 -14.32 9.13 -1.68
CA LEU A 42 -13.64 8.25 -2.65
C LEU A 42 -12.24 7.85 -2.17
N THR A 43 -11.53 8.79 -1.54
CA THR A 43 -10.19 8.56 -1.00
C THR A 43 -10.22 7.63 0.20
N GLU A 44 -11.15 7.81 1.13
CA GLU A 44 -11.33 6.92 2.28
C GLU A 44 -11.72 5.51 1.82
N THR A 45 -12.62 5.38 0.86
CA THR A 45 -13.00 4.07 0.31
C THR A 45 -11.78 3.36 -0.32
N ARG A 46 -10.90 4.10 -1.02
CA ARG A 46 -9.65 3.54 -1.57
C ARG A 46 -8.71 3.08 -0.46
N LYS A 47 -8.54 3.86 0.62
CA LYS A 47 -7.70 3.50 1.77
C LYS A 47 -8.19 2.20 2.42
N GLU A 48 -9.50 2.05 2.61
CA GLU A 48 -10.09 0.83 3.14
C GLU A 48 -9.79 -0.39 2.27
N LYS A 49 -9.88 -0.24 0.93
CA LYS A 49 -9.55 -1.31 -0.01
C LYS A 49 -8.06 -1.67 -0.01
N ILE A 50 -7.18 -0.69 0.11
CA ILE A 50 -5.73 -0.93 0.27
C ILE A 50 -5.44 -1.66 1.58
N ALA A 51 -6.09 -1.28 2.68
CA ALA A 51 -5.96 -1.98 3.95
C ALA A 51 -6.47 -3.43 3.83
N ASN A 52 -7.56 -3.66 3.11
CA ASN A 52 -8.05 -5.02 2.84
C ASN A 52 -7.03 -5.85 2.04
N LYS A 53 -6.43 -5.27 0.98
CA LYS A 53 -5.35 -5.91 0.21
C LYS A 53 -4.20 -6.35 1.12
N GLN A 54 -3.74 -5.47 2.02
CA GLN A 54 -2.66 -5.79 2.96
C GLN A 54 -3.03 -6.96 3.89
N ARG A 55 -4.27 -6.99 4.39
CA ARG A 55 -4.77 -8.11 5.22
C ARG A 55 -4.80 -9.42 4.45
N ILE A 56 -5.29 -9.43 3.21
CA ILE A 56 -5.33 -10.63 2.37
C ILE A 56 -3.92 -11.15 2.12
N LEU A 57 -2.95 -10.27 1.80
CA LEU A 57 -1.55 -10.66 1.63
C LEU A 57 -0.97 -11.32 2.88
N ALA A 58 -1.23 -10.75 4.06
CA ALA A 58 -0.80 -11.35 5.32
C ALA A 58 -1.46 -12.72 5.58
N MET A 59 -2.73 -12.91 5.19
CA MET A 59 -3.40 -14.21 5.30
C MET A 59 -2.81 -15.25 4.33
N ILE A 60 -2.45 -14.84 3.11
CA ILE A 60 -1.78 -15.71 2.14
C ILE A 60 -0.44 -16.18 2.68
N GLU A 61 0.38 -15.27 3.20
CA GLU A 61 1.68 -15.60 3.79
C GLU A 61 1.54 -16.59 4.96
N ARG A 62 0.57 -16.34 5.87
CA ARG A 62 0.26 -17.27 6.96
C ARG A 62 -0.22 -18.62 6.45
N ASN A 63 -1.05 -18.66 5.41
CA ASN A 63 -1.54 -19.91 4.85
C ASN A 63 -0.38 -20.72 4.26
N LYS A 64 0.52 -20.09 3.51
CA LYS A 64 1.74 -20.72 2.97
C LYS A 64 2.61 -21.28 4.09
N HIS A 65 2.86 -20.50 5.15
CA HIS A 65 3.61 -20.98 6.30
C HIS A 65 2.93 -22.18 6.99
N LEU A 66 1.60 -22.16 7.14
CA LEU A 66 0.85 -23.29 7.68
C LEU A 66 0.97 -24.54 6.81
N GLN A 67 1.04 -24.41 5.49
CA GLN A 67 1.26 -25.55 4.59
C GLN A 67 2.66 -26.16 4.79
N GLU A 68 3.69 -25.31 4.96
CA GLU A 68 5.07 -25.74 5.18
C GLU A 68 5.24 -26.53 6.49
N ILE A 69 4.63 -26.07 7.58
CA ILE A 69 4.77 -26.73 8.89
C ILE A 69 3.81 -27.91 9.09
N THR A 70 2.82 -28.09 8.20
CA THR A 70 1.83 -29.16 8.34
C THR A 70 2.45 -30.51 7.96
N PRO A 71 2.46 -31.51 8.87
CA PRO A 71 3.02 -32.81 8.58
C PRO A 71 2.23 -33.56 7.49
N GLU A 72 2.92 -34.39 6.71
CA GLU A 72 2.35 -35.03 5.52
C GLU A 72 1.19 -35.99 5.81
N ASN A 73 1.19 -36.58 7.01
CA ASN A 73 0.12 -37.45 7.46
C ASN A 73 -1.23 -36.73 7.63
N LYS A 74 -1.26 -35.39 7.67
CA LYS A 74 -2.48 -34.58 7.77
C LYS A 74 -3.00 -34.14 6.40
N VAL A 75 -3.26 -35.10 5.52
CA VAL A 75 -3.70 -34.88 4.13
C VAL A 75 -4.93 -33.96 4.03
N THR A 76 -5.95 -34.19 4.86
CA THR A 76 -7.17 -33.37 4.86
C THR A 76 -6.89 -31.91 5.23
N LEU A 77 -5.94 -31.66 6.13
CA LEU A 77 -5.56 -30.31 6.53
C LEU A 77 -4.80 -29.60 5.41
N LYS A 78 -3.84 -30.28 4.75
CA LYS A 78 -3.14 -29.74 3.59
C LYS A 78 -4.11 -29.34 2.48
N LYS A 79 -5.05 -30.23 2.12
CA LYS A 79 -6.07 -29.94 1.11
C LYS A 79 -6.93 -28.73 1.46
N LYS A 80 -7.31 -28.57 2.73
CA LYS A 80 -8.05 -27.38 3.19
C LYS A 80 -7.23 -26.09 3.08
N LEU A 81 -5.94 -26.16 3.42
CA LEU A 81 -5.03 -25.02 3.30
C LEU A 81 -4.84 -24.60 1.84
N GLU A 82 -4.67 -25.56 0.92
CA GLU A 82 -4.58 -25.32 -0.52
C GLU A 82 -5.85 -24.66 -1.09
N VAL A 83 -7.03 -25.19 -0.74
CA VAL A 83 -8.32 -24.60 -1.17
C VAL A 83 -8.46 -23.17 -0.62
N ASN A 84 -8.10 -22.96 0.65
CA ASN A 84 -8.13 -21.64 1.27
C ASN A 84 -7.13 -20.67 0.60
N LEU A 85 -5.95 -21.14 0.19
CA LEU A 85 -4.99 -20.33 -0.56
C LEU A 85 -5.59 -19.87 -1.90
N GLY A 86 -6.21 -20.79 -2.65
CA GLY A 86 -6.88 -20.44 -3.91
C GLY A 86 -8.01 -19.40 -3.73
N HIS A 87 -8.80 -19.51 -2.65
CA HIS A 87 -9.80 -18.50 -2.33
C HIS A 87 -9.19 -17.13 -2.01
N LEU A 88 -8.11 -17.09 -1.22
CA LEU A 88 -7.42 -15.84 -0.88
C LEU A 88 -6.79 -15.17 -2.11
N GLU A 89 -6.21 -15.95 -3.03
CA GLU A 89 -5.64 -15.44 -4.29
C GLU A 89 -6.72 -14.87 -5.23
N HIS A 90 -7.87 -15.53 -5.29
CA HIS A 90 -9.03 -15.02 -6.03
C HIS A 90 -9.52 -13.69 -5.44
N GLU A 91 -9.70 -13.63 -4.11
CA GLU A 91 -10.14 -12.42 -3.42
C GLU A 91 -9.15 -11.26 -3.57
N LEU A 92 -7.84 -11.56 -3.56
CA LEU A 92 -6.79 -10.58 -3.85
C LEU A 92 -6.96 -10.00 -5.24
N THR A 93 -7.18 -10.85 -6.25
CA THR A 93 -7.36 -10.44 -7.64
C THR A 93 -8.58 -9.52 -7.78
N LEU A 94 -9.72 -9.90 -7.18
CA LEU A 94 -10.93 -9.07 -7.17
C LEU A 94 -10.67 -7.71 -6.48
N THR A 95 -9.98 -7.72 -5.34
CA THR A 95 -9.65 -6.51 -4.60
C THR A 95 -8.76 -5.56 -5.43
N LEU A 96 -7.78 -6.10 -6.17
CA LEU A 96 -6.92 -5.31 -7.05
C LEU A 96 -7.72 -4.66 -8.19
N THR A 97 -8.59 -5.41 -8.85
CA THR A 97 -9.46 -4.87 -9.90
C THR A 97 -10.37 -3.75 -9.38
N GLN A 98 -10.90 -3.90 -8.17
CA GLN A 98 -11.71 -2.86 -7.52
C GLN A 98 -10.90 -1.60 -7.21
N ILE A 99 -9.67 -1.75 -6.72
CA ILE A 99 -8.79 -0.60 -6.46
C ILE A 99 -8.50 0.14 -7.76
N GLN A 100 -8.14 -0.57 -8.83
CA GLN A 100 -7.88 0.04 -10.13
C GLN A 100 -9.11 0.79 -10.66
N TYR A 101 -10.30 0.17 -10.60
CA TYR A 101 -11.54 0.83 -11.00
C TYR A 101 -11.82 2.10 -10.16
N GLN A 102 -11.52 2.08 -8.86
CA GLN A 102 -11.67 3.26 -8.00
C GLN A 102 -10.66 4.35 -8.34
N GLU A 103 -9.42 4.00 -8.66
CA GLU A 103 -8.38 4.94 -9.09
C GLU A 103 -8.78 5.63 -10.39
N GLU A 104 -9.24 4.86 -11.39
CA GLU A 104 -9.77 5.43 -12.63
C GLU A 104 -10.96 6.36 -12.38
N ASN A 105 -11.87 6.00 -11.47
CA ASN A 105 -13.00 6.85 -11.12
C ASN A 105 -12.58 8.15 -10.41
N ILE A 106 -11.57 8.09 -9.55
CA ILE A 106 -11.02 9.26 -8.86
C ILE A 106 -10.40 10.21 -9.89
N VAL A 107 -9.60 9.68 -10.82
CA VAL A 107 -8.98 10.45 -11.91
C VAL A 107 -10.03 11.06 -12.84
N ARG A 108 -11.02 10.27 -13.30
CA ARG A 108 -12.10 10.76 -14.19
C ARG A 108 -12.96 11.85 -13.53
N LYS A 109 -13.13 11.81 -12.21
CA LYS A 109 -13.90 12.81 -11.46
C LYS A 109 -13.09 14.06 -11.09
N GLY A 110 -11.80 14.11 -11.44
CA GLY A 110 -10.93 15.27 -11.19
C GLY A 110 -10.59 15.47 -9.71
N CYS A 111 -10.65 14.41 -8.90
CA CYS A 111 -10.31 14.50 -7.48
C CYS A 111 -8.78 14.51 -7.31
N PRO A 112 -8.21 15.52 -6.62
CA PRO A 112 -6.77 15.62 -6.38
C PRO A 112 -6.29 14.53 -5.41
N GLY A 113 -5.06 14.04 -5.59
CA GLY A 113 -4.42 13.10 -4.66
C GLY A 113 -4.19 11.68 -5.18
N VAL A 114 -4.49 11.40 -6.47
CA VAL A 114 -4.15 10.13 -7.12
C VAL A 114 -3.44 10.41 -8.44
N THR A 115 -2.12 10.31 -8.43
CA THR A 115 -1.28 10.30 -9.63
C THR A 115 -1.11 8.86 -10.09
N LEU A 116 -1.36 8.61 -11.39
CA LEU A 116 -1.00 7.35 -12.07
C LEU A 116 0.51 7.10 -12.02
#